data_AF-A0A6B3F3K4-F1
#
_entry.id   AF-A0A6B3F3K4-F1
#
_cell.length_a   1.000
_cell.length_b   1.000
_cell.length_c   1.000
_cell.angle_alpha   90.00
_cell.angle_beta   90.00
_cell.angle_gamma   90.00
#
_symmetry.space_group_name_H-M   'P 1'
#
loop_
_entity.id
_entity.type
_entity.pdbx_description
1 polymer ?
#
loop_
_entity_poly.entity_id
_entity_poly.type
_entity_poly.pdbx_seq_one_letter_code
_entity_poly.pdbx_strand_id
1 'polypeptide(L)' 'LRPHSLHPVLLFAETEAARTEAIAYLRQGSADGALVVTTHPADPLPARIADTGVPAVLFARPALPVPLSYVD' A
#
# COMPACT_ATOMS: atom_id res chain seq x y z
N LEU A 1 6.06 17.14 -0.27
CA LEU A 1 6.12 16.34 -1.52
C LEU A 1 6.98 17.00 -2.61
N ARG A 2 6.69 18.24 -3.04
CA ARG A 2 7.50 18.96 -4.05
C ARG A 2 8.99 19.20 -3.70
N PRO A 3 9.39 19.39 -2.43
CA PRO A 3 10.82 19.53 -2.08
C PRO A 3 11.62 18.22 -2.21
N HIS A 4 10.94 17.08 -2.36
CA HIS A 4 11.56 15.75 -2.43
C HIS A 4 11.36 15.08 -3.81
N SER A 5 10.88 15.82 -4.81
CA SER A 5 10.58 15.29 -6.16
C SER A 5 9.71 14.02 -6.13
N LEU A 6 8.74 13.97 -5.21
CA LEU A 6 7.80 12.85 -5.13
C LEU A 6 6.66 13.05 -6.13
N HIS A 7 6.37 11.99 -6.90
CA HIS A 7 5.28 11.92 -7.87
C HIS A 7 4.19 10.97 -7.36
N PRO A 8 3.25 11.44 -6.51
CA PRO A 8 2.24 10.56 -5.94
C PRO A 8 1.20 10.16 -6.98
N VAL A 9 0.81 8.88 -6.94
CA VAL A 9 -0.36 8.34 -7.64
C VAL A 9 -1.31 7.80 -6.58
N LEU A 10 -2.59 8.18 -6.69
CA LEU A 10 -3.64 7.70 -5.80
C LEU A 10 -4.42 6.57 -6.50
N LEU A 11 -4.46 5.40 -5.86
CA LEU A 11 -5.21 4.24 -6.32
C LEU A 11 -6.29 3.90 -5.29
N PHE A 12 -7.52 3.67 -5.75
CA PHE A 12 -8.63 3.24 -4.91
C PHE A 12 -8.81 1.74 -5.03
N ALA A 13 -8.59 1.00 -3.94
CA ALA A 13 -8.61 -0.46 -3.92
C ALA A 13 -9.91 -1.01 -3.31
N GLU A 14 -11.06 -0.46 -3.71
CA GLU A 14 -12.37 -0.76 -3.11
C GLU A 14 -12.95 -2.13 -3.54
N THR A 15 -12.42 -2.71 -4.61
CA THR A 15 -12.83 -4.02 -5.14
C THR A 15 -11.64 -4.96 -5.25
N GLU A 16 -11.87 -6.27 -5.31
CA GLU A 16 -10.79 -7.24 -5.53
C GLU A 16 -10.03 -7.02 -6.85
N ALA A 17 -10.74 -6.59 -7.90
CA ALA A 17 -10.12 -6.22 -9.17
C ALA A 17 -9.17 -5.02 -8.99
N ALA A 18 -9.63 -3.97 -8.32
CA ALA A 18 -8.82 -2.79 -8.05
C ALA A 18 -7.62 -3.09 -7.12
N ARG A 19 -7.79 -3.97 -6.12
CA ARG A 19 -6.67 -4.48 -5.31
C ARG A 19 -5.65 -5.21 -6.18
N THR A 20 -6.11 -6.04 -7.11
CA THR A 20 -5.24 -6.78 -8.03
C THR A 20 -4.45 -5.83 -8.92
N GLU A 21 -5.10 -4.80 -9.45
CA GLU A 21 -4.46 -3.75 -10.24
C GLU A 21 -3.41 -2.97 -9.43
N ALA A 22 -3.73 -2.58 -8.20
CA ALA A 22 -2.77 -1.90 -7.31
C ALA A 22 -1.52 -2.77 -7.05
N ILE A 23 -1.70 -4.07 -6.81
CA ILE A 23 -0.57 -5.00 -6.64
C ILE A 23 0.25 -5.13 -7.93
N ALA A 24 -0.42 -5.22 -9.09
CA ALA A 24 0.27 -5.28 -10.38
C ALA A 24 1.09 -4.01 -10.64
N TYR A 25 0.52 -2.84 -10.36
CA TYR A 25 1.18 -1.54 -10.48
C TYR A 25 2.48 -1.48 -9.66
N LEU A 26 2.44 -1.94 -8.40
CA LEU A 26 3.63 -2.00 -7.54
C LEU A 26 4.67 -3.00 -8.06
N ARG A 27 4.25 -4.22 -8.46
CA ARG A 27 5.15 -5.25 -8.98
C ARG A 27 5.85 -4.85 -10.28
N GLN A 28 5.23 -4.00 -11.09
CA GLN A 28 5.82 -3.46 -12.31
C GLN A 28 6.84 -2.35 -12.03
N GLY A 29 7.06 -1.96 -10.77
CA GLY A 29 7.97 -0.88 -10.39
C GLY A 29 7.46 0.50 -10.81
N SER A 30 6.14 0.65 -11.00
CA SER A 30 5.55 1.95 -11.38
C SER A 30 5.54 2.96 -10.22
N ALA A 31 5.84 2.52 -9.01
CA ALA A 31 6.13 3.36 -7.86
C ALA A 31 7.28 2.77 -7.02
N ASP A 32 8.08 3.65 -6.43
CA ASP A 32 9.20 3.28 -5.56
C ASP A 32 8.76 2.80 -4.16
N GLY A 33 7.50 3.07 -3.80
CA GLY A 33 6.93 2.67 -2.51
C GLY A 33 5.44 3.01 -2.40
N ALA A 34 4.83 2.59 -1.29
CA ALA A 34 3.41 2.80 -1.03
C ALA A 34 3.13 3.35 0.39
N LEU A 35 2.27 4.35 0.48
CA LEU A 35 1.54 4.69 1.71
C LEU A 35 0.16 4.06 1.62
N VAL A 36 -0.16 3.18 2.56
CA VAL A 36 -1.37 2.36 2.51
C VAL A 36 -2.33 2.82 3.60
N VAL A 37 -3.53 3.22 3.19
CA VAL A 37 -4.64 3.56 4.08
C VAL A 37 -5.70 2.48 3.93
N THR A 38 -6.11 1.88 5.04
CA THR A 38 -7.23 0.94 5.06
C THR A 38 -8.19 1.31 6.18
N THR A 39 -9.49 1.16 5.90
CA THR A 39 -10.57 1.41 6.85
C THR A 39 -11.12 0.11 7.44
N HIS A 40 -10.75 -1.05 6.88
CA HIS A 40 -11.27 -2.34 7.30
C HIS A 40 -10.18 -3.16 8.01
N PRO A 41 -10.41 -3.65 9.25
CA PRO A 41 -9.37 -4.30 10.05
C PRO A 41 -8.85 -5.61 9.46
N ALA A 42 -9.68 -6.30 8.67
CA ALA A 42 -9.31 -7.52 7.95
C ALA A 42 -9.15 -7.31 6.44
N ASP A 43 -8.81 -6.09 6.02
CA ASP A 43 -8.48 -5.83 4.62
C ASP A 43 -7.27 -6.70 4.18
N PRO A 44 -7.36 -7.46 3.07
CA PRO A 44 -6.26 -8.30 2.61
C PRO A 44 -5.12 -7.53 1.94
N LEU A 45 -5.32 -6.26 1.56
CA LEU A 45 -4.37 -5.49 0.77
C LEU A 45 -3.00 -5.28 1.46
N PRO A 46 -2.91 -4.93 2.77
CA PRO A 46 -1.61 -4.78 3.43
C PRO A 46 -0.73 -6.03 3.35
N ALA A 47 -1.30 -7.22 3.58
CA ALA A 47 -0.56 -8.47 3.48
C ALA A 47 -0.08 -8.73 2.04
N ARG A 48 -0.96 -8.53 1.06
CA ARG A 48 -0.61 -8.67 -0.37
C ARG A 48 0.49 -7.68 -0.81
N ILE A 49 0.49 -6.47 -0.26
CA ILE A 49 1.55 -5.47 -0.53
C ILE A 49 2.87 -5.94 0.08
N ALA A 50 2.85 -6.47 1.30
CA ALA A 50 4.06 -7.00 1.94
C ALA A 50 4.71 -8.11 1.10
N ASP A 51 3.91 -8.97 0.47
CA ASP A 51 4.38 -10.03 -0.43
C ASP A 51 5.00 -9.50 -1.75
N THR A 52 4.84 -8.21 -2.08
CA THR A 52 5.49 -7.62 -3.27
C THR A 52 6.96 -7.30 -3.05
N GLY A 53 7.41 -7.18 -1.79
CA GLY A 53 8.74 -6.70 -1.45
C GLY A 53 8.97 -5.20 -1.72
N VAL A 54 7.96 -4.48 -2.22
CA VAL A 54 8.02 -3.03 -2.41
C VAL A 54 7.95 -2.32 -1.04
N PRO A 55 8.81 -1.31 -0.77
CA PRO A 55 8.75 -0.55 0.47
C PRO A 55 7.35 0.05 0.69
N ALA A 56 6.73 -0.28 1.83
CA ALA A 56 5.41 0.23 2.16
C ALA A 56 5.27 0.55 3.65
N VAL A 57 4.46 1.56 3.94
CA VAL A 57 4.10 1.97 5.29
C VAL A 57 2.58 2.08 5.40
N LEU A 58 2.02 1.59 6.51
CA LEU A 58 0.61 1.72 6.83
C LEU A 58 0.35 3.02 7.56
N PHE A 59 -0.74 3.69 7.19
CA PHE A 59 -1.29 4.76 8.00
C PHE A 59 -2.10 4.14 9.14
N ALA A 60 -1.76 4.52 10.36
CA ALA A 60 -2.20 3.92 11.62
C ALA A 60 -1.71 2.48 11.85
N ARG A 61 -1.64 2.11 13.13
CA ARG A 61 -1.36 0.75 13.57
C ARG A 61 -2.36 -0.27 12.98
N PRO A 62 -1.89 -1.35 12.32
CA PRO A 62 -2.79 -2.37 11.79
C PRO A 62 -3.45 -3.19 12.91
N ALA A 63 -4.71 -3.55 12.70
CA ALA A 63 -5.46 -4.39 13.63
C ALA A 63 -4.98 -5.85 13.65
N LEU A 64 -4.49 -6.34 12.50
CA LEU A 64 -3.90 -7.67 12.36
C LEU A 64 -2.39 -7.55 12.08
N PRO A 65 -1.55 -8.43 12.64
CA PRO A 65 -0.11 -8.41 12.36
C PRO A 65 0.17 -8.56 10.86
N VAL A 66 1.03 -7.69 10.34
CA VAL A 66 1.50 -7.68 8.96
C VAL A 66 2.95 -7.20 8.95
N PRO A 67 3.84 -7.76 8.10
CA PRO A 67 5.25 -7.40 8.08
C PRO A 67 5.51 -6.07 7.36
N LEU A 68 4.79 -5.01 7.74
CA LEU A 68 4.95 -3.64 7.27
C LEU A 68 5.13 -2.70 8.46
N SER A 69 5.89 -1.62 8.26
CA SER A 69 5.95 -0.52 9.23
C SER A 69 4.63 0.26 9.23
N TYR A 70 4.33 0.98 10.31
CA TYR A 70 3.18 1.88 10.41
C TYR A 70 3.57 3.22 11.04
N VAL A 71 2.78 4.25 10.76
CA VAL A 71 2.92 5.59 11.31
C VAL A 71 1.55 6.12 11.76
N ASP A 72 1.51 6.79 12.91
CA ASP A 72 0.33 7.43 13.48
C ASP A 72 0.34 8.96 13.24
#